data_AF-A0A7S0IKF7-F1
#
_entry.id   AF-A0A7S0IKF7-F1
#
_cell.length_a   1.000
_cell.length_b   1.000
_cell.length_c   1.000
_cell.angle_alpha   90.00
_cell.angle_beta   90.00
_cell.angle_gamma   90.00
#
_symmetry.space_group_name_H-M   'P 1'
#
loop_
_entity.id
_entity.type
_entity.pdbx_description
1 polymer ?
#
loop_
_entity_poly.entity_id
_entity_poly.type
_entity_poly.pdbx_seq_one_letter_code
_entity_poly.pdbx_strand_id
1 'polypeptide(L)'
;AAVVIEAAVEVEAAAEVRPVAEELSTSSSVAAPPAEAAATEELALERAVAQEIAGASVWSSSLARKVRHISPTQPAQCLGLSLRALLRPAAEGDTKKARVAAAKERLRRGAKLLSELSAGVDDAPAVLLGALEATCALHAPLGEVFERLVLALYELETDVLSEEAIFTWAKQAKRAREDSVRRRFVAQSAALLEWLQDADEEDE
;
A
#
# COMPACT_ATOMS: atom_id res chain seq x y z
N ALA A 1 -52.46 22.98 8.79
CA ALA A 1 -53.12 23.22 10.08
C ALA A 1 -52.51 22.25 11.09
N ALA A 2 -51.76 22.78 12.04
CA ALA A 2 -51.23 22.04 13.18
C ALA A 2 -52.34 21.86 14.22
N VAL A 3 -52.45 20.69 14.82
CA VAL A 3 -53.06 20.53 16.14
C VAL A 3 -52.28 19.45 16.91
N VAL A 4 -51.61 19.92 17.94
CA VAL A 4 -51.03 19.20 19.08
C VAL A 4 -52.13 19.09 20.14
N ILE A 5 -52.26 17.93 20.79
CA ILE A 5 -52.95 17.69 22.07
C ILE A 5 -52.12 16.57 22.74
N GLU A 6 -51.23 16.80 23.71
CA GLU A 6 -51.43 16.97 25.18
C GLU A 6 -52.38 15.90 25.78
N ALA A 7 -52.20 15.26 26.94
CA ALA A 7 -51.23 15.24 28.04
C ALA A 7 -51.64 14.06 28.98
N ALA A 8 -50.96 13.99 30.14
CA ALA A 8 -51.19 13.15 31.34
C ALA A 8 -50.49 11.79 31.33
N VAL A 9 -49.35 11.59 32.02
CA VAL A 9 -48.99 11.72 33.45
C VAL A 9 -49.74 10.73 34.34
N GLU A 10 -49.01 9.72 34.83
CA GLU A 10 -49.08 9.33 36.24
C GLU A 10 -47.73 8.80 36.73
N VAL A 11 -47.44 9.16 37.97
CA VAL A 11 -46.18 9.09 38.71
C VAL A 11 -46.42 8.18 39.91
N GLU A 12 -45.54 7.23 40.19
CA GLU A 12 -45.23 6.77 41.56
C GLU A 12 -43.82 6.15 41.55
N ALA A 13 -42.83 6.81 42.16
CA ALA A 13 -42.40 6.62 43.56
C ALA A 13 -41.53 5.34 43.71
N ALA A 14 -40.21 5.47 43.59
CA ALA A 14 -39.28 5.73 44.71
C ALA A 14 -39.04 4.50 45.61
N ALA A 15 -37.89 3.85 45.43
CA ALA A 15 -37.22 3.12 46.49
C ALA A 15 -35.70 3.28 46.32
N GLU A 16 -35.14 3.98 47.28
CA GLU A 16 -33.75 4.39 47.47
C GLU A 16 -32.99 3.29 48.22
N VAL A 17 -31.86 2.81 47.68
CA VAL A 17 -30.78 2.21 48.49
C VAL A 17 -29.42 2.54 47.83
N ARG A 18 -28.60 3.30 48.56
CA ARG A 18 -27.13 3.46 48.38
C ARG A 18 -26.45 2.85 49.63
N PRO A 19 -25.11 2.73 49.69
CA PRO A 19 -24.17 2.09 48.77
C PRO A 19 -23.27 1.07 49.52
N VAL A 20 -22.59 0.16 48.82
CA VAL A 20 -21.41 -0.55 49.38
C VAL A 20 -20.29 -0.50 48.35
N ALA A 21 -19.16 0.07 48.78
CA ALA A 21 -17.90 0.04 48.08
C ALA A 21 -17.09 -1.19 48.49
N GLU A 22 -16.39 -1.79 47.54
CA GLU A 22 -15.07 -2.48 47.61
C GLU A 22 -14.99 -3.41 46.39
N GLU A 23 -14.19 -3.03 45.38
CA GLU A 23 -12.82 -3.53 45.18
C GLU A 23 -12.79 -4.99 44.71
N LEU A 24 -12.48 -5.20 43.41
CA LEU A 24 -11.23 -5.82 42.95
C LEU A 24 -11.37 -6.37 41.52
N SER A 25 -10.41 -5.93 40.72
CA SER A 25 -9.65 -6.75 39.75
C SER A 25 -10.31 -7.18 38.44
N THR A 26 -9.87 -6.45 37.41
CA THR A 26 -9.19 -6.97 36.22
C THR A 26 -10.02 -7.91 35.34
N SER A 27 -10.67 -7.33 34.33
CA SER A 27 -10.69 -7.97 33.03
C SER A 27 -9.98 -7.07 32.03
N SER A 28 -8.87 -7.60 31.53
CA SER A 28 -8.01 -7.04 30.50
C SER A 28 -8.82 -6.72 29.24
N SER A 29 -9.21 -5.46 29.11
CA SER A 29 -9.61 -4.89 27.82
C SER A 29 -8.33 -4.36 27.20
N VAL A 30 -7.69 -5.17 26.35
CA VAL A 30 -6.64 -4.69 25.45
C VAL A 30 -7.31 -3.65 24.54
N ALA A 31 -7.22 -2.40 24.93
CA ALA A 31 -7.59 -1.28 24.09
C ALA A 31 -6.69 -1.34 22.86
N ALA A 32 -7.28 -1.57 21.69
CA ALA A 32 -6.58 -1.36 20.43
C ALA A 32 -5.95 0.04 20.46
N PRO A 33 -4.68 0.20 20.05
CA PRO A 33 -4.05 1.50 20.03
C PRO A 33 -4.88 2.47 19.19
N PRO A 34 -5.01 3.74 19.59
CA PRO A 34 -5.77 4.73 18.83
C PRO A 34 -5.18 4.83 17.42
N ALA A 35 -6.04 4.86 16.39
CA ALA A 35 -5.65 4.85 14.98
C ALA A 35 -4.59 5.90 14.61
N GLU A 36 -4.51 7.00 15.37
CA GLU A 36 -3.49 8.05 15.22
C GLU A 36 -2.07 7.58 15.58
N ALA A 37 -1.92 6.69 16.57
CA ALA A 37 -0.62 6.14 16.96
C ALA A 37 -0.07 5.19 15.88
N ALA A 38 -0.93 4.35 15.29
CA ALA A 38 -0.56 3.45 14.20
C ALA A 38 -0.16 4.21 12.92
N ALA A 39 -0.91 5.27 12.57
CA ALA A 39 -0.56 6.13 11.44
C ALA A 39 0.78 6.87 11.65
N THR A 40 1.09 7.25 12.89
CA THR A 40 2.36 7.90 13.25
C THR A 40 3.53 6.92 13.11
N GLU A 41 3.33 5.67 13.53
CA GLU A 41 4.32 4.60 13.41
C GLU A 41 4.62 4.24 11.94
N GLU A 42 3.58 4.10 11.11
CA GLU A 42 3.73 3.83 9.68
C GLU A 42 4.50 4.97 8.97
N LEU A 43 4.19 6.23 9.31
CA LEU A 43 4.90 7.39 8.77
C LEU A 43 6.38 7.42 9.22
N ALA A 44 6.66 7.05 10.47
CA ALA A 44 8.02 6.96 10.97
C ALA A 44 8.81 5.86 10.25
N LEU A 45 8.18 4.70 10.03
CA LEU A 45 8.77 3.59 9.29
C LEU A 45 9.08 3.97 7.84
N GLU A 46 8.12 4.63 7.18
CA GLU A 46 8.30 5.13 5.81
C GLU A 46 9.48 6.09 5.72
N ARG A 47 9.60 7.02 6.68
CA ARG A 47 10.73 7.98 6.73
C ARG A 47 12.07 7.26 6.93
N ALA A 48 12.13 6.27 7.81
CA ALA A 48 13.35 5.50 8.06
C ALA A 48 13.80 4.72 6.80
N VAL A 49 12.88 4.03 6.13
CA VAL A 49 13.17 3.32 4.86
C VAL A 49 13.64 4.30 3.78
N ALA A 50 12.95 5.45 3.64
CA ALA A 50 13.32 6.46 2.66
C ALA A 50 14.69 7.08 2.94
N GLN A 51 15.05 7.30 4.22
CA GLN A 51 16.36 7.82 4.61
C GLN A 51 17.49 6.83 4.27
N GLU A 52 17.31 5.53 4.56
CA GLU A 52 18.31 4.52 4.21
C GLU A 52 18.51 4.43 2.68
N ILE A 53 17.42 4.45 1.90
CA ILE A 53 17.51 4.40 0.44
C ILE A 53 18.14 5.68 -0.14
N ALA A 54 17.80 6.85 0.40
CA ALA A 54 18.34 8.14 -0.05
C ALA A 54 19.81 8.31 0.33
N GLY A 55 20.24 7.82 1.50
CA GLY A 55 21.61 7.89 1.99
C GLY A 55 22.54 6.84 1.37
N ALA A 56 22.00 5.82 0.71
CA ALA A 56 22.80 4.76 0.11
C ALA A 56 23.41 5.20 -1.23
N SER A 57 24.74 5.17 -1.30
CA SER A 57 25.49 5.34 -2.55
C SER A 57 25.45 4.08 -3.44
N VAL A 58 25.22 2.91 -2.84
CA VAL A 58 25.11 1.62 -3.53
C VAL A 58 23.95 0.83 -2.94
N TRP A 59 22.99 0.45 -3.78
CA TRP A 59 21.84 -0.35 -3.38
C TRP A 59 22.23 -1.83 -3.41
N SER A 60 22.73 -2.28 -2.25
CA SER A 60 23.38 -3.57 -2.04
C SER A 60 22.61 -4.45 -1.05
N SER A 61 23.07 -5.68 -0.86
CA SER A 61 22.50 -6.59 0.15
C SER A 61 22.63 -6.10 1.58
N SER A 62 23.60 -5.21 1.83
CA SER A 62 23.71 -4.52 3.11
C SER A 62 22.52 -3.58 3.34
N LEU A 63 22.10 -2.85 2.30
CA LEU A 63 20.92 -1.97 2.35
C LEU A 63 19.64 -2.79 2.53
N ALA A 64 19.46 -3.89 1.79
CA ALA A 64 18.31 -4.77 1.96
C ALA A 64 18.21 -5.31 3.40
N ARG A 65 19.35 -5.72 3.98
CA ARG A 65 19.40 -6.14 5.38
C ARG A 65 19.02 -5.02 6.33
N LYS A 66 19.58 -3.82 6.16
CA LYS A 66 19.24 -2.65 6.99
C LYS A 66 17.75 -2.35 6.94
N VAL A 67 17.17 -2.27 5.75
CA VAL A 67 15.74 -2.03 5.54
C VAL A 67 14.88 -3.11 6.22
N ARG A 68 15.26 -4.39 6.13
CA ARG A 68 14.59 -5.47 6.87
C ARG A 68 14.67 -5.31 8.40
N HIS A 69 15.76 -4.75 8.93
CA HIS A 69 15.90 -4.53 10.37
C HIS A 69 15.03 -3.39 10.89
N ILE A 70 14.54 -2.50 10.01
CA ILE A 70 13.63 -1.43 10.43
C ILE A 70 12.27 -2.01 10.86
N SER A 71 11.76 -3.01 10.14
CA SER A 71 10.59 -3.79 10.55
C SER A 71 10.80 -5.29 10.28
N PRO A 72 11.47 -6.02 11.20
CA PRO A 72 11.83 -7.42 11.00
C PRO A 72 10.63 -8.36 10.99
N THR A 73 9.52 -7.93 11.61
CA THR A 73 8.27 -8.70 11.71
C THR A 73 7.35 -8.50 10.50
N GLN A 74 7.63 -7.53 9.62
CA GLN A 74 6.75 -7.17 8.51
C GLN A 74 7.54 -6.97 7.19
N PRO A 75 8.11 -8.05 6.62
CA PRO A 75 8.94 -7.96 5.42
C PRO A 75 8.18 -7.44 4.19
N ALA A 76 6.88 -7.76 4.07
CA ALA A 76 6.02 -7.21 3.01
C ALA A 76 5.87 -5.68 3.11
N GLN A 77 5.81 -5.13 4.32
CA GLN A 77 5.72 -3.69 4.53
C GLN A 77 7.03 -3.01 4.12
N CYS A 78 8.18 -3.58 4.49
CA CYS A 78 9.49 -3.10 4.05
C CYS A 78 9.63 -3.09 2.52
N LEU A 79 9.15 -4.14 1.84
CA LEU A 79 9.12 -4.22 0.37
C LEU A 79 8.28 -3.08 -0.23
N GLY A 80 7.05 -2.90 0.24
CA GLY A 80 6.15 -1.85 -0.25
C GLY A 80 6.67 -0.43 0.00
N LEU A 81 7.21 -0.17 1.20
CA LEU A 81 7.80 1.13 1.55
C LEU A 81 9.08 1.42 0.73
N SER A 82 9.86 0.38 0.40
CA SER A 82 11.04 0.55 -0.44
C SER A 82 10.65 0.93 -1.86
N LEU A 83 9.64 0.27 -2.44
CA LEU A 83 9.10 0.66 -3.75
C LEU A 83 8.62 2.12 -3.74
N ARG A 84 7.88 2.51 -2.70
CA ARG A 84 7.41 3.90 -2.56
C ARG A 84 8.55 4.90 -2.46
N ALA A 85 9.59 4.62 -1.66
CA ALA A 85 10.76 5.47 -1.53
C ALA A 85 11.57 5.58 -2.83
N LEU A 86 11.59 4.52 -3.64
CA LEU A 86 12.17 4.56 -4.98
C LEU A 86 11.34 5.42 -5.94
N LEU A 87 10.01 5.39 -5.87
CA LEU A 87 9.17 6.09 -6.85
C LEU A 87 8.85 7.54 -6.49
N ARG A 88 8.74 7.89 -5.20
CA ARG A 88 8.31 9.22 -4.75
C ARG A 88 9.08 10.38 -5.43
N PRO A 89 10.42 10.37 -5.53
CA PRO A 89 11.14 11.49 -6.17
C PRO A 89 10.84 11.63 -7.66
N ALA A 90 10.41 10.56 -8.34
CA ALA A 90 10.03 10.64 -9.75
C ALA A 90 8.74 11.44 -9.97
N ALA A 91 7.93 11.65 -8.93
CA ALA A 91 6.71 12.46 -9.01
C ALA A 91 6.99 13.94 -9.29
N GLU A 92 8.21 14.42 -8.98
CA GLU A 92 8.64 15.81 -9.15
C GLU A 92 8.92 16.19 -10.61
N GLY A 93 8.93 15.23 -11.54
CA GLY A 93 9.16 15.51 -12.95
C GLY A 93 8.06 16.35 -13.58
N ASP A 94 8.43 17.40 -14.31
CA ASP A 94 7.48 18.35 -14.93
C ASP A 94 6.61 17.72 -16.03
N THR A 95 7.11 16.67 -16.68
CA THR A 95 6.41 16.01 -17.80
C THR A 95 6.23 14.52 -17.54
N LYS A 96 5.20 13.90 -18.14
CA LYS A 96 4.99 12.44 -18.06
C LYS A 96 6.23 11.66 -18.48
N LYS A 97 6.91 12.10 -19.55
CA LYS A 97 8.17 11.48 -20.03
C LYS A 97 9.28 11.57 -18.98
N ALA A 98 9.47 12.72 -18.35
CA ALA A 98 10.46 12.91 -17.29
C ALA A 98 10.17 12.03 -16.07
N ARG A 99 8.90 11.93 -15.66
CA ARG A 99 8.47 11.05 -14.54
C ARG A 99 8.75 9.59 -14.84
N VAL A 100 8.39 9.12 -16.04
CA VAL A 100 8.65 7.73 -16.46
C VAL A 100 10.15 7.46 -16.52
N ALA A 101 10.95 8.36 -17.10
CA ALA A 101 12.40 8.18 -17.17
C ALA A 101 13.05 8.14 -15.78
N ALA A 102 12.67 9.06 -14.89
CA ALA A 102 13.16 9.09 -13.51
C ALA A 102 12.74 7.84 -12.73
N ALA A 103 11.49 7.40 -12.89
CA ALA A 103 11.00 6.19 -12.24
C ALA A 103 11.74 4.93 -12.76
N LYS A 104 11.88 4.77 -14.08
CA LYS A 104 12.63 3.65 -14.68
C LYS A 104 14.08 3.61 -14.19
N GLU A 105 14.77 4.74 -14.14
CA GLU A 105 16.16 4.80 -13.64
C GLU A 105 16.25 4.39 -12.16
N ARG A 106 15.31 4.85 -11.33
CA ARG A 106 15.28 4.50 -9.91
C ARG A 106 14.84 3.05 -9.69
N LEU A 107 13.94 2.50 -10.49
CA LEU A 107 13.59 1.09 -10.43
C LEU A 107 14.77 0.20 -10.87
N ARG A 108 15.46 0.55 -11.96
CA ARG A 108 16.62 -0.20 -12.45
C ARG A 108 17.73 -0.27 -11.41
N ARG A 109 18.14 0.89 -10.86
CA ARG A 109 19.13 0.91 -9.78
C ARG A 109 18.65 0.07 -8.59
N GLY A 110 17.33 0.09 -8.32
CA GLY A 110 16.64 -0.54 -7.19
C GLY A 110 16.33 -2.02 -7.35
N ALA A 111 16.56 -2.58 -8.53
CA ALA A 111 16.12 -3.92 -8.88
C ALA A 111 16.66 -4.97 -7.89
N LYS A 112 17.96 -4.94 -7.61
CA LYS A 112 18.59 -5.85 -6.65
C LYS A 112 18.02 -5.71 -5.24
N LEU A 113 17.76 -4.48 -4.78
CA LEU A 113 17.15 -4.23 -3.47
C LEU A 113 15.75 -4.84 -3.41
N LEU A 114 14.90 -4.58 -4.41
CA LEU A 114 13.53 -5.10 -4.46
C LEU A 114 13.51 -6.62 -4.54
N SER A 115 14.37 -7.22 -5.36
CA SER A 115 14.54 -8.68 -5.46
C SER A 115 14.93 -9.31 -4.13
N GLU A 116 15.96 -8.75 -3.49
CA GLU A 116 16.39 -9.24 -2.19
C GLU A 116 15.33 -9.05 -1.11
N LEU A 117 14.54 -7.97 -1.12
CA LEU A 117 13.44 -7.77 -0.18
C LEU A 117 12.25 -8.68 -0.46
N SER A 118 12.03 -9.06 -1.72
CA SER A 118 10.99 -10.01 -2.12
C SER A 118 11.29 -11.43 -1.61
N ALA A 119 12.56 -11.78 -1.40
CA ALA A 119 12.95 -13.10 -0.91
C ALA A 119 12.37 -13.40 0.50
N GLY A 120 11.40 -14.30 0.60
CA GLY A 120 10.73 -14.63 1.86
C GLY A 120 9.55 -13.71 2.20
N VAL A 121 9.04 -12.97 1.22
CA VAL A 121 7.70 -12.37 1.26
C VAL A 121 6.78 -13.27 0.45
N ASP A 122 5.73 -13.79 1.10
CA ASP A 122 4.68 -14.53 0.41
C ASP A 122 3.94 -13.59 -0.55
N ASP A 123 3.77 -14.03 -1.79
CA ASP A 123 3.13 -13.25 -2.87
C ASP A 123 3.72 -11.83 -3.02
N ALA A 124 5.05 -11.74 -3.03
CA ALA A 124 5.78 -10.49 -3.24
C ALA A 124 5.30 -9.67 -4.46
N PRO A 125 4.96 -10.27 -5.62
CA PRO A 125 4.40 -9.52 -6.76
C PRO A 125 3.09 -8.79 -6.42
N ALA A 126 2.16 -9.42 -5.70
CA ALA A 126 0.93 -8.75 -5.27
C ALA A 126 1.20 -7.62 -4.26
N VAL A 127 2.18 -7.80 -3.37
CA VAL A 127 2.63 -6.74 -2.46
C VAL A 127 3.18 -5.54 -3.22
N LEU A 128 4.00 -5.77 -4.26
CA LEU A 128 4.55 -4.71 -5.10
C LEU A 128 3.46 -3.98 -5.88
N LEU A 129 2.53 -4.69 -6.50
CA LEU A 129 1.40 -4.08 -7.22
C LEU A 129 0.51 -3.27 -6.28
N GLY A 130 0.18 -3.80 -5.10
CA GLY A 130 -0.59 -3.07 -4.08
C GLY A 130 0.14 -1.82 -3.58
N ALA A 131 1.45 -1.90 -3.36
CA ALA A 131 2.27 -0.76 -2.98
C ALA A 131 2.37 0.30 -4.09
N LEU A 132 2.42 -0.14 -5.36
CA LEU A 132 2.37 0.76 -6.52
C LEU A 132 1.02 1.47 -6.60
N GLU A 133 -0.11 0.75 -6.46
CA GLU A 133 -1.45 1.33 -6.40
C GLU A 133 -1.56 2.41 -5.32
N ALA A 134 -1.13 2.09 -4.10
CA ALA A 134 -1.16 3.02 -2.97
C ALA A 134 -0.28 4.26 -3.23
N THR A 135 0.91 4.07 -3.79
CA THR A 135 1.84 5.16 -4.11
C THR A 135 1.28 6.08 -5.19
N CYS A 136 0.72 5.52 -6.26
CA CYS A 136 0.11 6.27 -7.36
C CYS A 136 -1.21 6.94 -6.96
N ALA A 137 -1.96 6.39 -6.01
CA ALA A 137 -3.13 7.03 -5.43
C ALA A 137 -2.76 8.26 -4.59
N LEU A 138 -1.66 8.19 -3.84
CA LEU A 138 -1.13 9.31 -3.04
C LEU A 138 -0.46 10.39 -3.90
N HIS A 139 0.14 10.00 -5.02
CA HIS A 139 0.87 10.90 -5.91
C HIS A 139 0.24 10.89 -7.31
N ALA A 140 -0.76 11.76 -7.52
CA ALA A 140 -1.46 11.88 -8.80
C ALA A 140 -0.54 11.97 -10.05
N PRO A 141 0.61 12.69 -10.03
CA PRO A 141 1.56 12.70 -11.13
C PRO A 141 2.10 11.32 -11.54
N LEU A 142 2.26 10.40 -10.58
CA LEU A 142 2.66 9.00 -10.83
C LEU A 142 1.48 8.15 -11.28
N GLY A 143 0.27 8.43 -10.78
CA GLY A 143 -0.95 7.77 -11.24
C GLY A 143 -1.22 7.96 -12.73
N GLU A 144 -0.87 9.12 -13.30
CA GLU A 144 -0.98 9.38 -14.75
C GLU A 144 -0.12 8.45 -15.63
N VAL A 145 0.89 7.81 -15.05
CA VAL A 145 1.86 6.96 -15.75
C VAL A 145 1.90 5.54 -15.19
N PHE A 146 0.87 5.13 -14.44
CA PHE A 146 0.80 3.84 -13.74
C PHE A 146 1.13 2.64 -14.63
N GLU A 147 0.50 2.53 -15.80
CA GLU A 147 0.77 1.48 -16.80
C GLU A 147 2.28 1.36 -17.10
N ARG A 148 2.97 2.49 -17.27
CA ARG A 148 4.41 2.52 -17.56
C ARG A 148 5.27 2.14 -16.37
N LEU A 149 4.76 2.30 -15.14
CA LEU A 149 5.43 1.84 -13.93
C LEU A 149 5.27 0.33 -13.74
N VAL A 150 4.09 -0.24 -14.07
CA VAL A 150 3.89 -1.70 -14.10
C VAL A 150 4.83 -2.33 -15.12
N LEU A 151 4.85 -1.80 -16.36
CA LEU A 151 5.78 -2.25 -17.39
C LEU A 151 7.25 -2.13 -16.94
N ALA A 152 7.61 -1.02 -16.28
CA ALA A 152 8.98 -0.85 -15.78
C ALA A 152 9.38 -1.85 -14.69
N LEU A 153 8.43 -2.35 -13.89
CA LEU A 153 8.67 -3.40 -12.90
C LEU A 153 8.79 -4.78 -13.56
N TYR A 154 7.94 -5.06 -14.55
CA TYR A 154 7.99 -6.28 -15.37
C TYR A 154 9.32 -6.40 -16.14
N GLU A 155 9.79 -5.29 -16.74
CA GLU A 155 11.05 -5.23 -17.49
C GLU A 155 12.32 -5.32 -16.61
N LEU A 156 12.21 -5.45 -15.29
CA LEU A 156 13.39 -5.56 -14.43
C LEU A 156 14.07 -6.93 -14.61
N GLU A 157 15.39 -6.92 -14.77
CA GLU A 157 16.22 -8.13 -14.91
C GLU A 157 16.10 -9.12 -13.74
N THR A 158 15.57 -8.67 -12.59
CA THR A 158 15.41 -9.48 -11.39
C THR A 158 14.07 -10.20 -11.29
N ASP A 159 13.19 -10.05 -12.29
CA ASP A 159 11.89 -10.71 -12.38
C ASP A 159 11.05 -10.61 -11.09
N VAL A 160 10.97 -9.39 -10.54
CA VAL A 160 10.23 -9.12 -9.30
C VAL A 160 8.72 -9.05 -9.52
N LEU A 161 8.29 -8.96 -10.78
CA LEU A 161 6.90 -8.87 -11.17
C LEU A 161 6.70 -9.71 -12.44
N SER A 162 6.13 -10.90 -12.26
CA SER A 162 5.82 -11.79 -13.38
C SER A 162 4.53 -11.39 -14.09
N GLU A 163 4.37 -11.88 -15.32
CA GLU A 163 3.16 -11.73 -16.11
C GLU A 163 1.93 -12.37 -15.43
N GLU A 164 2.07 -13.57 -14.88
CA GLU A 164 1.01 -14.25 -14.12
C GLU A 164 0.47 -13.37 -12.98
N ALA A 165 1.36 -12.66 -12.28
CA ALA A 165 0.97 -11.75 -11.21
C ALA A 165 0.19 -10.55 -11.73
N ILE A 166 0.57 -9.99 -12.89
CA ILE A 166 -0.12 -8.88 -13.55
C ILE A 166 -1.54 -9.33 -13.97
N PHE A 167 -1.69 -10.50 -14.59
CA PHE A 167 -3.02 -11.02 -14.95
C PHE A 167 -3.86 -11.36 -13.72
N THR A 168 -3.26 -11.92 -12.69
CA THR A 168 -3.94 -12.21 -11.42
C THR A 168 -4.47 -10.91 -10.79
N TRP A 169 -3.65 -9.86 -10.75
CA TRP A 169 -4.06 -8.53 -10.30
C TRP A 169 -5.22 -7.96 -11.14
N ALA A 170 -5.13 -8.03 -12.46
CA ALA A 170 -6.19 -7.57 -13.36
C ALA A 170 -7.51 -8.34 -13.15
N LYS A 171 -7.43 -9.66 -12.94
CA LYS A 171 -8.59 -10.52 -12.63
C LYS A 171 -9.21 -10.17 -11.28
N GLN A 172 -8.40 -9.88 -10.26
CA GLN A 172 -8.88 -9.46 -8.95
C GLN A 172 -9.66 -8.13 -9.02
N ALA A 173 -9.31 -7.22 -9.93
CA ALA A 173 -10.03 -5.96 -10.10
C ALA A 173 -11.49 -6.15 -10.54
N LYS A 174 -11.80 -7.22 -11.29
CA LYS A 174 -13.20 -7.56 -11.66
C LYS A 174 -14.07 -7.79 -10.41
N ARG A 175 -13.47 -8.29 -9.33
CA ARG A 175 -14.13 -8.53 -8.02
C ARG A 175 -14.14 -7.31 -7.10
N ALA A 176 -13.35 -6.29 -7.40
CA ALA A 176 -13.31 -5.05 -6.63
C ALA A 176 -14.54 -4.16 -6.92
N ARG A 177 -14.83 -3.23 -6.00
CA ARG A 177 -15.87 -2.20 -6.19
C ARG A 177 -15.63 -1.43 -7.49
N GLU A 178 -16.71 -1.03 -8.15
CA GLU A 178 -16.68 -0.38 -9.47
C GLU A 178 -15.79 0.87 -9.48
N ASP A 179 -15.96 1.76 -8.48
CA ASP A 179 -15.19 3.00 -8.35
C ASP A 179 -13.84 2.83 -7.63
N SER A 180 -13.34 1.60 -7.49
CA SER A 180 -12.07 1.37 -6.81
C SER A 180 -10.88 1.88 -7.63
N VAL A 181 -9.87 2.39 -6.91
CA VAL A 181 -8.57 2.78 -7.47
C VAL A 181 -7.98 1.67 -8.32
N ARG A 182 -8.08 0.41 -7.86
CA ARG A 182 -7.63 -0.77 -8.59
C ARG A 182 -8.31 -0.92 -9.96
N ARG A 183 -9.64 -0.80 -10.03
CA ARG A 183 -10.35 -0.88 -11.32
C ARG A 183 -9.93 0.22 -12.28
N ARG A 184 -9.76 1.45 -11.79
CA ARG A 184 -9.25 2.56 -12.59
C ARG A 184 -7.86 2.25 -13.17
N PHE A 185 -6.95 1.74 -12.34
CA PHE A 185 -5.59 1.41 -12.80
C PHE A 185 -5.55 0.22 -13.75
N VAL A 186 -6.39 -0.81 -13.55
CA VAL A 186 -6.53 -1.91 -14.52
C VAL A 186 -7.08 -1.40 -15.86
N ALA A 187 -8.09 -0.53 -15.84
CA ALA A 187 -8.63 0.07 -17.06
C ALA A 187 -7.57 0.92 -17.79
N GLN A 188 -6.75 1.66 -17.04
CA GLN A 188 -5.62 2.43 -17.60
C GLN A 188 -4.55 1.52 -18.23
N SER A 189 -4.36 0.30 -17.71
CA SER A 189 -3.38 -0.66 -18.20
C SER A 189 -3.91 -1.63 -19.28
N ALA A 190 -5.09 -1.38 -19.87
CA ALA A 190 -5.71 -2.30 -20.83
C ALA A 190 -4.79 -2.64 -22.03
N ALA A 191 -4.14 -1.63 -22.62
CA ALA A 191 -3.24 -1.84 -23.76
C ALA A 191 -1.97 -2.63 -23.38
N LEU A 192 -1.49 -2.51 -22.13
CA LEU A 192 -0.39 -3.32 -21.63
C LEU A 192 -0.80 -4.78 -21.46
N LEU A 193 -2.02 -5.02 -20.94
CA LEU A 193 -2.54 -6.38 -20.74
C LEU A 193 -2.78 -7.09 -22.08
N GLU A 194 -3.28 -6.37 -23.08
CA GLU A 194 -3.44 -6.87 -24.46
C GLU A 194 -2.08 -7.22 -25.06
N TRP A 195 -1.09 -6.31 -24.94
CA TRP A 195 0.27 -6.58 -25.44
C TRP A 195 0.95 -7.79 -24.77
N LEU A 196 0.76 -7.98 -23.46
CA LEU A 196 1.27 -9.17 -22.76
C LEU A 196 0.61 -10.44 -23.29
N GLN A 197 -0.71 -10.42 -23.47
CA GLN A 197 -1.46 -11.57 -23.98
C GLN A 197 -1.05 -11.94 -25.42
N ASP A 198 -0.90 -10.95 -26.30
CA ASP A 198 -0.48 -11.19 -27.69
C ASP A 198 0.94 -11.79 -27.77
N ALA A 199 1.84 -11.40 -26.87
CA ALA A 199 3.19 -11.94 -26.81
C ALA A 199 3.21 -13.42 -26.39
N ASP A 200 2.33 -13.83 -25.46
CA ASP A 200 2.20 -15.23 -25.03
C ASP A 200 1.62 -16.11 -26.16
N GLU A 201 0.64 -15.59 -26.92
CA GLU A 201 0.01 -16.32 -28.03
C GLU A 201 0.92 -16.50 -29.27
N GLU A 202 2.00 -15.72 -29.42
CA GLU A 202 2.98 -15.86 -30.52
C GLU A 202 4.09 -16.89 -30.25
N ASP A 203 4.33 -17.24 -28.97
CA ASP A 203 5.39 -18.16 -28.55
C ASP A 203 4.93 -19.64 -28.44
N GLU A 204 3.63 -19.93 -28.62
CA GLU A 204 3.04 -21.29 -28.71
C GLU A 204 2.93 -21.84 -30.15
#